data_AF-A0A0W0Y046-F1
#
_entry.id   AF-A0A0W0Y046-F1
#
_cell.length_a   1.000
_cell.length_b   1.000
_cell.length_c   1.000
_cell.angle_alpha   90.00
_cell.angle_beta   90.00
_cell.angle_gamma   90.00
#
_symmetry.space_group_name_H-M   'P 1'
#
loop_
_entity.id
_entity.type
_entity.pdbx_description
1 polymer ?
#
loop_
_entity_poly.entity_id
_entity_poly.type
_entity_poly.pdbx_seq_one_letter_code
_entity_poly.pdbx_strand_id
1 'polypeptide(L)'
;MAVKINPERLIRASGNGLINTVQSLCEPYRLIHIPRDVLDQAVLNALQGAVLFKDNNPLKAEQCWQIVDILCHARCHDHHVSEKCLDKVLLAAVSSERTGVVRRLLQLKPPLFPGTDTIHAAFQTAITLNSSHKWELMICLCRMGISEDRRTLVFTELAKALQWRAIDSLYAAGLRPHQLGVDFMLHHAAKNAQWDVFQNIIALQEPGKQAAGQFLKMAVRAGQSAIVFQLCKLTTDNAVAKDILLEAMAIAKATKQLAIACHLKAHFIASDCLKPLAAVFSLLKDYLPPENHLSTFFKANEDSIGHLKEVAFSIARGYPEDEEESQIIRDIIFSLKSNPLYLNDLPFIAMVNYIVEHYTDDHYVGHSGTHTLQ
;
A
#
# COMPACT_ATOMS: atom_id res chain seq x y z
N MET A 1 -51.98 -7.67 -8.23
CA MET A 1 -52.62 -7.44 -6.91
C MET A 1 -51.52 -7.32 -5.87
N ALA A 2 -51.38 -6.18 -5.21
CA ALA A 2 -50.42 -6.02 -4.12
C ALA A 2 -50.90 -6.83 -2.91
N VAL A 3 -50.06 -7.73 -2.39
CA VAL A 3 -50.36 -8.48 -1.17
C VAL A 3 -50.09 -7.57 0.02
N LYS A 4 -51.14 -7.20 0.77
CA LYS A 4 -50.97 -6.49 2.06
C LYS A 4 -50.41 -7.47 3.09
N ILE A 5 -49.20 -7.20 3.57
CA ILE A 5 -48.65 -7.91 4.72
C ILE A 5 -49.31 -7.41 6.00
N ASN A 6 -49.60 -8.33 6.92
CA ASN A 6 -49.97 -7.97 8.29
C ASN A 6 -48.69 -7.49 9.03
N PRO A 7 -48.58 -6.21 9.39
CA PRO A 7 -47.39 -5.65 10.02
C PRO A 7 -47.01 -6.34 11.33
N GLU A 8 -48.00 -6.62 12.18
CA GLU A 8 -47.77 -7.24 13.49
C GLU A 8 -47.22 -8.65 13.35
N ARG A 9 -47.69 -9.38 12.33
CA ARG A 9 -47.19 -10.73 12.05
C ARG A 9 -45.71 -10.71 11.68
N LEU A 10 -45.28 -9.78 10.83
CA LEU A 10 -43.87 -9.62 10.47
C LEU A 10 -43.03 -9.25 11.70
N ILE A 11 -43.43 -8.21 12.42
CA ILE A 11 -42.74 -7.71 13.61
C ILE A 11 -42.58 -8.80 14.69
N ARG A 12 -43.65 -9.56 14.96
CA ARG A 12 -43.63 -10.65 15.95
C ARG A 12 -42.81 -11.84 15.46
N ALA A 13 -42.91 -12.22 14.19
CA ALA A 13 -42.13 -13.32 13.62
C ALA A 13 -40.63 -13.01 13.68
N SER A 14 -40.24 -11.78 13.38
CA SER A 14 -38.85 -11.32 13.41
C SER A 14 -38.24 -11.40 14.80
N GLY A 15 -38.92 -10.89 15.83
CA GLY A 15 -38.43 -10.95 17.21
C GLY A 15 -38.41 -12.36 17.81
N ASN A 16 -39.17 -13.30 17.23
CA ASN A 16 -39.22 -14.69 17.67
C ASN A 16 -38.34 -15.62 16.81
N GLY A 17 -37.46 -15.10 15.94
CA GLY A 17 -36.57 -15.94 15.14
C GLY A 17 -37.30 -16.86 14.15
N LEU A 18 -38.55 -16.55 13.76
CA LEU A 18 -39.35 -17.38 12.86
C LEU A 18 -38.95 -17.15 11.39
N ILE A 19 -37.73 -17.54 11.04
CA ILE A 19 -37.09 -17.20 9.75
C ILE A 19 -37.91 -17.62 8.53
N ASN A 20 -38.46 -18.83 8.52
CA ASN A 20 -39.27 -19.33 7.39
C ASN A 20 -40.52 -18.47 7.18
N THR A 21 -41.11 -17.95 8.26
CA THR A 21 -42.26 -17.04 8.17
C THR A 21 -41.83 -15.69 7.61
N VAL A 22 -40.73 -15.12 8.08
CA VAL A 22 -40.21 -13.86 7.54
C VAL A 22 -39.83 -14.00 6.06
N GLN A 23 -39.14 -15.07 5.67
CA GLN A 23 -38.79 -15.35 4.28
C GLN A 23 -40.04 -15.43 3.40
N SER A 24 -41.05 -16.21 3.78
CA SER A 24 -42.32 -16.32 3.05
C SER A 24 -43.07 -14.98 2.94
N LEU A 25 -42.91 -14.10 3.94
CA LEU A 25 -43.45 -12.76 3.91
C LEU A 25 -42.63 -11.81 3.02
N CYS A 26 -41.31 -12.01 2.88
CA CYS A 26 -40.40 -11.13 2.13
C CYS A 26 -40.02 -11.66 0.73
N GLU A 27 -40.60 -12.78 0.27
CA GLU A 27 -40.19 -13.41 -0.97
C GLU A 27 -40.30 -12.48 -2.20
N PRO A 28 -39.27 -12.47 -3.07
CA PRO A 28 -39.04 -11.45 -4.12
C PRO A 28 -40.09 -11.45 -5.26
N TYR A 29 -40.95 -12.46 -5.36
CA TYR A 29 -42.00 -12.52 -6.38
C TYR A 29 -43.26 -11.73 -6.01
N ARG A 30 -43.32 -11.15 -4.81
CA ARG A 30 -44.46 -10.36 -4.37
C ARG A 30 -44.06 -8.88 -4.38
N LEU A 31 -44.76 -8.08 -5.19
CA LEU A 31 -44.74 -6.61 -5.18
C LEU A 31 -45.32 -6.13 -3.85
N ILE A 32 -44.58 -6.34 -2.76
CA ILE A 32 -45.05 -6.08 -1.40
C ILE A 32 -44.80 -4.61 -1.08
N HIS A 33 -45.85 -3.98 -0.57
CA HIS A 33 -45.74 -2.70 0.09
C HIS A 33 -45.60 -2.93 1.61
N ILE A 34 -44.37 -2.81 2.14
CA ILE A 34 -44.09 -2.83 3.58
C ILE A 34 -43.77 -1.40 4.01
N PRO A 35 -44.61 -0.75 4.84
CA PRO A 35 -44.31 0.57 5.38
C PRO A 35 -42.93 0.62 6.04
N ARG A 36 -42.21 1.73 5.87
CA ARG A 36 -40.84 1.90 6.37
C ARG A 36 -40.70 1.66 7.88
N ASP A 37 -41.65 2.18 8.66
CA ASP A 37 -41.73 2.02 10.12
C ASP A 37 -41.90 0.55 10.54
N VAL A 38 -42.67 -0.22 9.78
CA VAL A 38 -42.87 -1.65 10.02
C VAL A 38 -41.59 -2.44 9.77
N LEU A 39 -40.85 -2.10 8.70
CA LEU A 39 -39.59 -2.75 8.36
C LEU A 39 -38.52 -2.47 9.44
N ASP A 40 -38.37 -1.21 9.84
CA ASP A 40 -37.46 -0.81 10.93
C ASP A 40 -37.81 -1.52 12.23
N GLN A 41 -39.09 -1.55 12.62
CA GLN A 41 -39.53 -2.22 13.85
C GLN A 41 -39.28 -3.73 13.80
N ALA A 42 -39.47 -4.36 12.63
CA ALA A 42 -39.18 -5.78 12.46
C ALA A 42 -37.69 -6.08 12.61
N VAL A 43 -36.80 -5.24 12.06
CA VAL A 43 -35.34 -5.35 12.23
C VAL A 43 -34.95 -5.16 13.70
N LEU A 44 -35.48 -4.12 14.35
CA LEU A 44 -35.17 -3.83 15.76
C LEU A 44 -35.65 -4.95 16.69
N ASN A 45 -36.83 -5.53 16.44
CA ASN A 45 -37.31 -6.69 17.19
C ASN A 45 -36.44 -7.92 16.95
N ALA A 46 -35.96 -8.16 15.72
CA ALA A 46 -35.01 -9.24 15.46
C ALA A 46 -33.69 -9.04 16.22
N LEU A 47 -33.15 -7.82 16.27
CA LEU A 47 -31.97 -7.51 17.10
C LEU A 47 -32.22 -7.80 18.58
N GLN A 48 -33.37 -7.37 19.11
CA GLN A 48 -33.73 -7.66 20.50
C GLN A 48 -33.84 -9.17 20.77
N GLY A 49 -34.45 -9.92 19.85
CA GLY A 49 -34.53 -11.38 19.91
C GLY A 49 -33.14 -12.03 19.89
N ALA A 50 -32.23 -11.53 19.05
CA ALA A 50 -30.86 -12.04 18.98
C ALA A 50 -30.10 -11.89 20.31
N VAL A 51 -30.31 -10.79 21.03
CA VAL A 51 -29.75 -10.58 22.38
C VAL A 51 -30.44 -11.48 23.40
N LEU A 52 -31.78 -11.53 23.41
CA LEU A 52 -32.56 -12.30 24.38
C LEU A 52 -32.27 -13.80 24.32
N PHE A 53 -32.09 -14.35 23.12
CA PHE A 53 -31.87 -15.78 22.92
C PHE A 53 -30.40 -16.19 22.96
N LYS A 54 -29.45 -15.24 23.04
CA LYS A 54 -28.00 -15.52 22.92
C LYS A 54 -27.55 -16.68 23.81
N ASP A 55 -27.93 -16.65 25.08
CA ASP A 55 -27.48 -17.63 26.07
C ASP A 55 -28.44 -18.83 26.21
N ASN A 56 -29.74 -18.59 26.00
CA ASN A 56 -30.78 -19.59 26.25
C ASN A 56 -31.12 -20.46 25.02
N ASN A 57 -30.95 -19.92 23.80
CA ASN A 57 -31.27 -20.61 22.56
C ASN A 57 -30.43 -20.03 21.39
N PRO A 58 -29.16 -20.46 21.25
CA PRO A 58 -28.23 -19.86 20.29
C PRO A 58 -28.69 -20.06 18.83
N LEU A 59 -29.39 -21.15 18.52
CA LEU A 59 -29.96 -21.38 17.19
C LEU A 59 -31.01 -20.33 16.85
N LYS A 60 -31.87 -19.99 17.80
CA LYS A 60 -32.89 -18.95 17.62
C LYS A 60 -32.26 -17.55 17.54
N ALA A 61 -31.19 -17.29 18.29
CA ALA A 61 -30.42 -16.06 18.16
C ALA A 61 -29.79 -15.93 16.76
N GLU A 62 -29.27 -17.02 16.21
CA GLU A 62 -28.75 -17.06 14.84
C GLU A 62 -29.84 -16.81 13.80
N GLN A 63 -31.03 -17.41 13.97
CA GLN A 63 -32.18 -17.14 13.11
C GLN A 63 -32.58 -15.66 13.15
N CYS A 64 -32.54 -15.02 14.32
CA CYS A 64 -32.76 -13.57 14.44
C CYS A 64 -31.73 -12.76 13.63
N TRP A 65 -30.44 -13.13 13.66
CA TRP A 65 -29.43 -12.46 12.82
C TRP A 65 -29.67 -12.67 11.33
N GLN A 66 -30.06 -13.87 10.90
CA GLN A 66 -30.42 -14.15 9.52
C GLN A 66 -31.64 -13.33 9.08
N ILE A 67 -32.61 -13.12 9.97
CA ILE A 67 -33.77 -12.26 9.73
C ILE A 67 -33.35 -10.79 9.57
N VAL A 68 -32.49 -10.27 10.46
CA VAL A 68 -31.94 -8.91 10.33
C VAL A 68 -31.36 -8.71 8.93
N ASP A 69 -30.60 -9.70 8.47
CA ASP A 69 -29.96 -9.67 7.17
C ASP A 69 -30.93 -9.67 6.00
N ILE A 70 -31.92 -10.57 6.04
CA ILE A 70 -32.99 -10.64 5.04
C ILE A 70 -33.72 -9.29 4.94
N LEU A 71 -34.06 -8.70 6.08
CA LEU A 71 -34.82 -7.46 6.13
C LEU A 71 -34.00 -6.24 5.69
N CYS A 72 -32.71 -6.16 6.03
CA CYS A 72 -31.82 -5.11 5.54
C CYS A 72 -31.63 -5.12 4.01
N HIS A 73 -31.77 -6.29 3.38
CA HIS A 73 -31.61 -6.45 1.92
C HIS A 73 -32.95 -6.59 1.18
N ALA A 74 -34.08 -6.50 1.88
CA ALA A 74 -35.40 -6.62 1.27
C ALA A 74 -35.64 -5.46 0.30
N ARG A 75 -35.98 -5.78 -0.95
CA ARG A 75 -36.37 -4.80 -1.97
C ARG A 75 -37.88 -4.56 -1.87
N CYS A 76 -38.30 -3.57 -1.08
CA CYS A 76 -39.67 -3.07 -1.11
C CYS A 76 -39.72 -1.83 -2.01
N HIS A 77 -40.79 -1.68 -2.81
CA HIS A 77 -40.86 -0.74 -3.94
C HIS A 77 -40.36 0.68 -3.64
N ASP A 78 -40.62 1.21 -2.45
CA ASP A 78 -40.26 2.59 -2.09
C ASP A 78 -39.66 2.69 -0.68
N HIS A 79 -39.44 1.56 -0.01
CA HIS A 79 -39.15 1.51 1.42
C HIS A 79 -37.93 0.66 1.69
N HIS A 80 -37.01 1.26 2.44
CA HIS A 80 -35.80 0.63 2.89
C HIS A 80 -35.64 0.89 4.38
N VAL A 81 -34.84 0.04 5.03
CA VAL A 81 -34.44 0.24 6.41
C VAL A 81 -33.84 1.63 6.56
N SER A 82 -34.27 2.38 7.57
CA SER A 82 -33.73 3.73 7.81
C SER A 82 -32.26 3.68 8.21
N GLU A 83 -31.51 4.75 7.90
CA GLU A 83 -30.14 4.95 8.37
C GLU A 83 -30.01 4.72 9.89
N LYS A 84 -30.90 5.33 10.69
CA LYS A 84 -30.94 5.14 12.15
C LYS A 84 -31.13 3.68 12.57
N CYS A 85 -31.85 2.88 11.79
CA CYS A 85 -31.99 1.46 12.04
C CYS A 85 -30.72 0.69 11.62
N LEU A 86 -30.15 0.99 10.45
CA LEU A 86 -28.87 0.44 9.99
C LEU A 86 -27.72 0.75 10.95
N ASP A 87 -27.71 1.93 11.56
CA ASP A 87 -26.76 2.33 12.61
C ASP A 87 -26.79 1.38 13.81
N LYS A 88 -27.99 1.09 14.30
CA LYS A 88 -28.20 0.15 15.42
C LYS A 88 -27.79 -1.27 15.02
N VAL A 89 -28.10 -1.69 13.79
CA VAL A 89 -27.68 -2.99 13.26
C VAL A 89 -26.16 -3.07 13.22
N LEU A 90 -25.46 -2.05 12.71
CA LEU A 90 -24.01 -2.03 12.61
C LEU A 90 -23.34 -2.14 13.99
N LEU A 91 -23.76 -1.32 14.95
CA LEU A 91 -23.22 -1.34 16.31
C LEU A 91 -23.46 -2.68 17.01
N ALA A 92 -24.66 -3.25 16.85
CA ALA A 92 -25.00 -4.55 17.43
C ALA A 92 -24.21 -5.69 16.77
N ALA A 93 -24.03 -5.64 15.44
CA ALA A 93 -23.29 -6.63 14.68
C ALA A 93 -21.80 -6.62 15.05
N VAL A 94 -21.18 -5.44 15.17
CA VAL A 94 -19.77 -5.34 15.61
C VAL A 94 -19.59 -5.80 17.05
N SER A 95 -20.46 -5.36 17.98
CA SER A 95 -20.41 -5.80 19.38
C SER A 95 -20.62 -7.31 19.56
N SER A 96 -21.33 -7.94 18.63
CA SER A 96 -21.60 -9.38 18.62
C SER A 96 -20.69 -10.15 17.67
N GLU A 97 -19.65 -9.51 17.13
CA GLU A 97 -18.67 -10.08 16.20
C GLU A 97 -19.27 -10.75 14.95
N ARG A 98 -20.41 -10.25 14.47
CA ARG A 98 -21.14 -10.79 13.31
C ARG A 98 -20.57 -10.25 12.00
N THR A 99 -19.37 -10.70 11.65
CA THR A 99 -18.66 -10.26 10.42
C THR A 99 -19.48 -10.47 9.14
N GLY A 100 -20.26 -11.55 9.07
CA GLY A 100 -21.15 -11.84 7.93
C GLY A 100 -22.20 -10.75 7.70
N VAL A 101 -22.82 -10.25 8.78
CA VAL A 101 -23.83 -9.17 8.71
C VAL A 101 -23.16 -7.86 8.28
N VAL A 102 -22.02 -7.51 8.89
CA VAL A 102 -21.27 -6.29 8.52
C VAL A 102 -20.84 -6.32 7.05
N ARG A 103 -20.40 -7.48 6.56
CA ARG A 103 -20.02 -7.66 5.14
C ARG A 103 -21.23 -7.49 4.21
N ARG A 104 -22.41 -7.96 4.60
CA ARG A 104 -23.62 -7.75 3.79
C ARG A 104 -24.09 -6.30 3.84
N LEU A 105 -23.98 -5.60 4.97
CA LEU A 105 -24.23 -4.15 5.03
C LEU A 105 -23.34 -3.36 4.05
N LEU A 106 -22.08 -3.78 3.83
CA LEU A 106 -21.19 -3.17 2.83
C LEU A 106 -21.70 -3.31 1.39
N GLN A 107 -22.56 -4.30 1.10
CA GLN A 107 -23.13 -4.54 -0.23
C GLN A 107 -24.40 -3.70 -0.50
N LEU A 108 -24.89 -2.96 0.50
CA LEU A 108 -26.01 -2.05 0.31
C LEU A 108 -25.61 -0.91 -0.65
N LYS A 109 -26.53 -0.57 -1.56
CA LYS A 109 -26.31 0.51 -2.53
C LYS A 109 -26.71 1.86 -1.91
N PRO A 110 -25.98 2.95 -2.20
CA PRO A 110 -26.41 4.30 -1.81
C PRO A 110 -27.86 4.58 -2.27
N PRO A 111 -28.67 5.28 -1.46
CA PRO A 111 -28.32 5.99 -0.22
C PRO A 111 -28.36 5.12 1.06
N LEU A 112 -28.53 3.81 0.93
CA LEU A 112 -28.76 2.90 2.07
C LEU A 112 -27.44 2.54 2.74
N PHE A 113 -27.02 3.37 3.68
CA PHE A 113 -25.77 3.15 4.37
C PHE A 113 -25.87 3.62 5.83
N PRO A 114 -25.17 2.95 6.77
CA PRO A 114 -25.01 3.50 8.11
C PRO A 114 -24.34 4.88 8.07
N GLY A 115 -24.71 5.74 9.02
CA GLY A 115 -24.14 7.08 9.13
C GLY A 115 -22.65 7.02 9.49
N THR A 116 -21.87 8.00 9.01
CA THR A 116 -20.42 8.08 9.21
C THR A 116 -20.04 8.04 10.69
N ASP A 117 -20.77 8.77 11.54
CA ASP A 117 -20.54 8.78 12.99
C ASP A 117 -20.72 7.40 13.61
N THR A 118 -21.69 6.63 13.12
CA THR A 118 -21.92 5.27 13.59
C THR A 118 -20.83 4.31 13.12
N ILE A 119 -20.36 4.45 11.88
CA ILE A 119 -19.22 3.66 11.38
C ILE A 119 -17.98 3.95 12.26
N HIS A 120 -17.77 5.21 12.66
CA HIS A 120 -16.68 5.60 13.55
C HIS A 120 -16.82 5.04 14.96
N ALA A 121 -18.04 5.03 15.51
CA ALA A 121 -18.33 4.42 16.81
C ALA A 121 -18.12 2.90 16.78
N ALA A 122 -18.66 2.22 15.74
CA ALA A 122 -18.46 0.79 15.51
C ALA A 122 -16.97 0.45 15.36
N PHE A 123 -16.21 1.33 14.71
CA PHE A 123 -14.76 1.19 14.59
C PHE A 123 -14.02 1.25 15.93
N GLN A 124 -14.41 2.16 16.83
CA GLN A 124 -13.86 2.19 18.19
C GLN A 124 -14.17 0.91 18.96
N THR A 125 -15.39 0.37 18.82
CA THR A 125 -15.75 -0.92 19.40
C THR A 125 -14.90 -2.05 18.84
N ALA A 126 -14.68 -2.10 17.52
CA ALA A 126 -13.86 -3.15 16.90
C ALA A 126 -12.41 -3.15 17.39
N ILE A 127 -11.82 -1.98 17.65
CA ILE A 127 -10.44 -1.86 18.16
C ILE A 127 -10.26 -2.54 19.52
N THR A 128 -11.27 -2.46 20.41
CA THR A 128 -11.18 -2.99 21.77
C THR A 128 -11.47 -4.48 21.87
N LEU A 129 -11.91 -5.12 20.77
CA LEU A 129 -12.14 -6.56 20.73
C LEU A 129 -10.83 -7.35 20.90
N ASN A 130 -10.90 -8.45 21.64
CA ASN A 130 -9.80 -9.39 21.80
C ASN A 130 -10.11 -10.72 21.10
N SER A 131 -10.48 -10.64 19.82
CA SER A 131 -10.90 -11.80 19.04
C SER A 131 -10.19 -11.87 17.69
N SER A 132 -10.19 -13.06 17.10
CA SER A 132 -9.67 -13.28 15.74
C SER A 132 -10.48 -12.53 14.67
N HIS A 133 -11.73 -12.19 14.94
CA HIS A 133 -12.62 -11.48 14.00
C HIS A 133 -12.38 -9.98 13.95
N LYS A 134 -11.66 -9.41 14.93
CA LYS A 134 -11.33 -7.98 15.00
C LYS A 134 -10.83 -7.41 13.67
N TRP A 135 -9.87 -8.08 13.03
CA TRP A 135 -9.24 -7.58 11.81
C TRP A 135 -10.20 -7.54 10.63
N GLU A 136 -11.03 -8.57 10.49
CA GLU A 136 -12.06 -8.63 9.46
C GLU A 136 -13.08 -7.51 9.63
N LEU A 137 -13.54 -7.26 10.87
CA LEU A 137 -14.43 -6.15 11.17
C LEU A 137 -13.80 -4.80 10.83
N MET A 138 -12.55 -4.57 11.24
CA MET A 138 -11.82 -3.33 10.94
C MET A 138 -11.67 -3.11 9.42
N ILE A 139 -11.40 -4.16 8.65
CA ILE A 139 -11.32 -4.07 7.17
C ILE A 139 -12.68 -3.72 6.57
N CYS A 140 -13.76 -4.37 7.02
CA CYS A 140 -15.11 -4.04 6.55
C CYS A 140 -15.46 -2.58 6.85
N LEU A 141 -15.23 -2.13 8.08
CA LEU A 141 -15.50 -0.74 8.49
C LEU A 141 -14.65 0.26 7.71
N CYS A 142 -13.38 -0.06 7.43
CA CYS A 142 -12.54 0.72 6.52
C CYS A 142 -13.19 0.93 5.14
N ARG A 143 -13.73 -0.15 4.55
CA ARG A 143 -14.42 -0.11 3.25
C ARG A 143 -15.76 0.62 3.30
N MET A 144 -16.36 0.74 4.48
CA MET A 144 -17.57 1.53 4.69
C MET A 144 -17.32 3.05 4.73
N GLY A 145 -16.06 3.51 4.74
CA GLY A 145 -15.75 4.93 4.64
C GLY A 145 -15.51 5.60 5.99
N ILE A 146 -14.50 5.13 6.73
CA ILE A 146 -13.97 5.87 7.89
C ILE A 146 -13.06 7.02 7.44
N SER A 147 -12.82 7.97 8.36
CA SER A 147 -11.87 9.06 8.12
C SER A 147 -10.45 8.53 7.85
N GLU A 148 -9.64 9.34 7.18
CA GLU A 148 -8.26 8.98 6.83
C GLU A 148 -7.39 8.69 8.06
N ASP A 149 -7.56 9.44 9.15
CA ASP A 149 -6.89 9.19 10.43
C ASP A 149 -7.21 7.81 11.01
N ARG A 150 -8.51 7.43 11.00
CA ARG A 150 -8.95 6.13 11.52
C ARG A 150 -8.48 4.99 10.63
N ARG A 151 -8.45 5.20 9.31
CA ARG A 151 -7.87 4.26 8.35
C ARG A 151 -6.38 4.08 8.61
N THR A 152 -5.64 5.15 8.84
CA THR A 152 -4.22 5.11 9.22
C THR A 152 -4.04 4.28 10.50
N LEU A 153 -4.91 4.45 11.50
CA LEU A 153 -4.91 3.62 12.70
C LEU A 153 -5.10 2.12 12.37
N VAL A 154 -6.00 1.76 11.44
CA VAL A 154 -6.13 0.34 10.99
C VAL A 154 -4.84 -0.22 10.44
N PHE A 155 -4.20 0.49 9.52
CA PHE A 155 -2.95 0.03 8.92
C PHE A 155 -1.86 -0.15 9.99
N THR A 156 -1.73 0.79 10.93
CA THR A 156 -0.74 0.66 12.02
C THR A 156 -1.03 -0.50 12.97
N GLU A 157 -2.29 -0.74 13.34
CA GLU A 157 -2.67 -1.87 14.20
C GLU A 157 -2.48 -3.22 13.49
N LEU A 158 -2.79 -3.31 12.20
CA LEU A 158 -2.54 -4.50 11.39
C LEU A 158 -1.03 -4.79 11.28
N ALA A 159 -0.20 -3.75 11.10
CA ALA A 159 1.25 -3.90 11.04
C ALA A 159 1.85 -4.35 12.38
N LYS A 160 1.37 -3.82 13.51
CA LYS A 160 1.76 -4.31 14.86
C LYS A 160 1.45 -5.79 15.03
N ALA A 161 0.31 -6.23 14.50
CA ALA A 161 -0.13 -7.62 14.54
C ALA A 161 0.44 -8.49 13.40
N LEU A 162 1.36 -7.96 12.58
CA LEU A 162 1.98 -8.60 11.43
C LEU A 162 0.96 -9.17 10.42
N GLN A 163 -0.21 -8.55 10.31
CA GLN A 163 -1.30 -8.94 9.42
C GLN A 163 -1.13 -8.38 8.01
N TRP A 164 -0.01 -8.69 7.35
CA TRP A 164 0.34 -8.10 6.04
C TRP A 164 -0.68 -8.41 4.93
N ARG A 165 -1.26 -9.61 4.92
CA ARG A 165 -2.32 -9.97 3.95
C ARG A 165 -3.57 -9.09 4.06
N ALA A 166 -3.89 -8.63 5.26
CA ALA A 166 -5.00 -7.71 5.48
C ALA A 166 -4.67 -6.32 4.94
N ILE A 167 -3.43 -5.86 5.13
CA ILE A 167 -2.90 -4.62 4.54
C ILE A 167 -2.98 -4.68 3.01
N ASP A 168 -2.53 -5.77 2.39
CA ASP A 168 -2.60 -5.97 0.93
C ASP A 168 -4.06 -5.90 0.43
N SER A 169 -5.00 -6.52 1.14
CA SER A 169 -6.44 -6.49 0.84
C SER A 169 -7.07 -5.09 0.95
N LEU A 170 -6.54 -4.23 1.83
CA LEU A 170 -6.94 -2.83 1.92
C LEU A 170 -6.36 -2.02 0.75
N TYR A 171 -5.08 -2.23 0.41
CA TYR A 171 -4.46 -1.60 -0.75
C TYR A 171 -5.16 -2.00 -2.05
N ALA A 172 -5.49 -3.27 -2.24
CA ALA A 172 -6.23 -3.77 -3.40
C ALA A 172 -7.65 -3.18 -3.50
N ALA A 173 -8.24 -2.76 -2.39
CA ALA A 173 -9.53 -2.06 -2.36
C ALA A 173 -9.40 -0.53 -2.59
N GLY A 174 -8.23 -0.03 -2.97
CA GLY A 174 -7.99 1.40 -3.18
C GLY A 174 -7.86 2.21 -1.89
N LEU A 175 -7.84 1.56 -0.73
CA LEU A 175 -7.69 2.24 0.56
C LEU A 175 -6.19 2.47 0.82
N ARG A 176 -5.84 3.70 1.15
CA ARG A 176 -4.47 4.12 1.49
C ARG A 176 -4.44 4.79 2.86
N PRO A 177 -3.42 4.56 3.69
CA PRO A 177 -3.19 5.35 4.90
C PRO A 177 -2.54 6.69 4.58
N HIS A 178 -2.53 7.60 5.57
CA HIS A 178 -1.64 8.75 5.56
C HIS A 178 -0.16 8.32 5.56
N GLN A 179 0.71 9.26 5.18
CA GLN A 179 2.15 9.06 5.15
C GLN A 179 2.71 8.52 6.48
N LEU A 180 2.24 9.04 7.62
CA LEU A 180 2.62 8.55 8.95
C LEU A 180 2.33 7.05 9.13
N GLY A 181 1.25 6.55 8.54
CA GLY A 181 0.92 5.13 8.54
C GLY A 181 1.89 4.32 7.69
N VAL A 182 2.22 4.80 6.49
CA VAL A 182 3.21 4.15 5.60
C VAL A 182 4.55 4.05 6.29
N ASP A 183 5.05 5.16 6.83
CA ASP A 183 6.33 5.24 7.53
C ASP A 183 6.32 4.27 8.73
N PHE A 184 5.22 4.20 9.49
CA PHE A 184 5.08 3.24 10.58
C PHE A 184 5.15 1.79 10.10
N MET A 185 4.42 1.44 9.02
CA MET A 185 4.42 0.08 8.47
C MET A 185 5.81 -0.33 7.97
N LEU A 186 6.48 0.54 7.20
CA LEU A 186 7.83 0.33 6.70
C LEU A 186 8.83 0.17 7.85
N HIS A 187 8.74 1.01 8.88
CA HIS A 187 9.57 0.88 10.08
C HIS A 187 9.35 -0.47 10.77
N HIS A 188 8.09 -0.89 10.92
CA HIS A 188 7.76 -2.15 11.57
C HIS A 188 8.23 -3.37 10.76
N ALA A 189 8.08 -3.35 9.44
CA ALA A 189 8.59 -4.39 8.55
C ALA A 189 10.12 -4.49 8.63
N ALA A 190 10.83 -3.36 8.53
CA ALA A 190 12.29 -3.31 8.63
C ALA A 190 12.80 -3.79 10.01
N LYS A 191 12.14 -3.35 11.10
CA LYS A 191 12.48 -3.77 12.48
C LYS A 191 12.35 -5.29 12.67
N ASN A 192 11.41 -5.94 11.99
CA ASN A 192 11.21 -7.39 12.04
C ASN A 192 11.91 -8.14 10.91
N ALA A 193 12.82 -7.48 10.18
CA ALA A 193 13.55 -8.03 9.04
C ALA A 193 12.66 -8.62 7.93
N GLN A 194 11.43 -8.10 7.78
CA GLN A 194 10.48 -8.51 6.73
C GLN A 194 10.68 -7.65 5.48
N TRP A 195 11.84 -7.81 4.84
CA TRP A 195 12.27 -6.95 3.73
C TRP A 195 11.43 -7.14 2.46
N ASP A 196 10.89 -8.35 2.20
CA ASP A 196 9.96 -8.57 1.09
C ASP A 196 8.67 -7.75 1.27
N VAL A 197 8.16 -7.70 2.51
CA VAL A 197 7.00 -6.88 2.87
C VAL A 197 7.34 -5.40 2.74
N PHE A 198 8.54 -4.99 3.20
CA PHE A 198 9.03 -3.62 3.02
C PHE A 198 9.00 -3.23 1.54
N GLN A 199 9.57 -4.07 0.67
CA GLN A 199 9.64 -3.86 -0.78
C GLN A 199 8.24 -3.77 -1.43
N ASN A 200 7.30 -4.58 -0.97
CA ASN A 200 5.92 -4.52 -1.44
C ASN A 200 5.23 -3.20 -1.01
N ILE A 201 5.42 -2.77 0.23
CA ILE A 201 4.80 -1.53 0.75
C ILE A 201 5.34 -0.31 0.01
N ILE A 202 6.67 -0.19 -0.13
CA ILE A 202 7.29 0.95 -0.82
C ILE A 202 6.90 1.01 -2.31
N ALA A 203 6.65 -0.14 -2.95
CA ALA A 203 6.13 -0.19 -4.32
C ALA A 203 4.67 0.30 -4.43
N LEU A 204 3.91 0.24 -3.33
CA LEU A 204 2.53 0.72 -3.28
C LEU A 204 2.44 2.19 -2.85
N GLN A 205 3.34 2.63 -1.98
CA GLN A 205 3.40 4.00 -1.46
C GLN A 205 4.78 4.31 -0.88
N GLU A 206 5.44 5.36 -1.37
CA GLU A 206 6.77 5.75 -0.93
C GLU A 206 6.79 6.24 0.54
N PRO A 207 7.91 6.05 1.26
CA PRO A 207 8.13 6.68 2.56
C PRO A 207 8.26 8.20 2.43
N GLY A 208 7.99 8.92 3.52
CA GLY A 208 8.28 10.34 3.58
C GLY A 208 9.79 10.59 3.59
N LYS A 209 10.23 11.75 3.06
CA LYS A 209 11.64 12.14 2.93
C LYS A 209 12.52 11.86 4.16
N GLN A 210 12.05 12.23 5.36
CA GLN A 210 12.79 11.99 6.61
C GLN A 210 12.87 10.50 6.96
N ALA A 211 11.78 9.76 6.75
CA ALA A 211 11.72 8.34 7.01
C ALA A 211 12.58 7.53 6.02
N ALA A 212 12.59 7.92 4.74
CA ALA A 212 13.42 7.32 3.69
C ALA A 212 14.90 7.27 4.08
N GLY A 213 15.46 8.37 4.61
CA GLY A 213 16.84 8.40 5.09
C GLY A 213 17.12 7.46 6.27
N GLN A 214 16.16 7.30 7.18
CA GLN A 214 16.29 6.33 8.28
C GLN A 214 16.22 4.89 7.76
N PHE A 215 15.30 4.60 6.84
CA PHE A 215 15.17 3.27 6.23
C PHE A 215 16.40 2.89 5.41
N LEU A 216 17.02 3.86 4.71
CA LEU A 216 18.28 3.63 4.00
C LEU A 216 19.36 3.14 4.97
N LYS A 217 19.53 3.84 6.10
CA LYS A 217 20.49 3.43 7.14
C LYS A 217 20.17 2.05 7.72
N MET A 218 18.90 1.71 7.92
CA MET A 218 18.50 0.38 8.38
C MET A 218 18.81 -0.70 7.35
N ALA A 219 18.48 -0.48 6.07
CA ALA A 219 18.71 -1.42 4.98
C ALA A 219 20.20 -1.69 4.78
N VAL A 220 21.05 -0.64 4.82
CA VAL A 220 22.51 -0.80 4.75
C VAL A 220 23.03 -1.61 5.94
N ARG A 221 22.61 -1.31 7.18
CA ARG A 221 23.05 -2.11 8.34
C ARG A 221 22.67 -3.59 8.21
N ALA A 222 21.52 -3.87 7.61
CA ALA A 222 21.01 -5.21 7.37
C ALA A 222 21.56 -5.88 6.08
N GLY A 223 22.40 -5.19 5.29
CA GLY A 223 22.96 -5.71 4.05
C GLY A 223 21.94 -5.91 2.92
N GLN A 224 20.81 -5.21 2.97
CA GLN A 224 19.69 -5.38 2.04
C GLN A 224 19.86 -4.53 0.79
N SER A 225 20.70 -5.00 -0.14
CA SER A 225 21.06 -4.25 -1.36
C SER A 225 19.83 -3.86 -2.19
N ALA A 226 18.87 -4.76 -2.39
CA ALA A 226 17.66 -4.48 -3.16
C ALA A 226 16.86 -3.28 -2.60
N ILE A 227 16.72 -3.22 -1.28
CA ILE A 227 16.02 -2.14 -0.60
C ILE A 227 16.82 -0.83 -0.68
N VAL A 228 18.14 -0.89 -0.54
CA VAL A 228 19.01 0.28 -0.75
C VAL A 228 18.79 0.85 -2.15
N PHE A 229 18.84 0.00 -3.18
CA PHE A 229 18.72 0.44 -4.56
C PHE A 229 17.33 1.05 -4.82
N GLN A 230 16.29 0.43 -4.27
CA GLN A 230 14.93 0.95 -4.37
C GLN A 230 14.77 2.31 -3.66
N LEU A 231 15.37 2.50 -2.48
CA LEU A 231 15.33 3.78 -1.76
C LEU A 231 16.11 4.90 -2.46
N CYS A 232 17.10 4.56 -3.30
CA CYS A 232 17.78 5.52 -4.17
C CYS A 232 16.94 5.90 -5.40
N LYS A 233 15.86 5.17 -5.70
CA LYS A 233 14.96 5.43 -6.83
C LYS A 233 13.67 6.17 -6.45
N LEU A 234 13.56 6.63 -5.21
CA LEU A 234 12.40 7.41 -4.77
C LEU A 234 12.22 8.66 -5.62
N THR A 235 10.97 9.12 -5.75
CA THR A 235 10.66 10.39 -6.39
C THR A 235 11.41 11.56 -5.75
N THR A 236 11.58 12.65 -6.50
CA THR A 236 12.31 13.86 -6.05
C THR A 236 11.80 14.41 -4.71
N ASP A 237 10.49 14.30 -4.46
CA ASP A 237 9.86 14.80 -3.23
C ASP A 237 10.24 13.96 -2.00
N ASN A 238 10.50 12.67 -2.20
CA ASN A 238 10.88 11.71 -1.17
C ASN A 238 12.36 11.31 -1.21
N ALA A 239 13.15 11.91 -2.11
CA ALA A 239 14.54 11.59 -2.31
C ALA A 239 15.38 11.76 -1.03
N VAL A 240 16.28 10.82 -0.81
CA VAL A 240 17.16 10.81 0.36
C VAL A 240 18.13 11.98 0.32
N ALA A 241 18.27 12.68 1.44
CA ALA A 241 19.20 13.80 1.55
C ALA A 241 20.67 13.34 1.42
N LYS A 242 21.51 14.20 0.84
CA LYS A 242 22.90 13.87 0.50
C LYS A 242 23.79 13.57 1.69
N ASP A 243 23.61 14.28 2.80
CA ASP A 243 24.28 14.03 4.07
C ASP A 243 23.98 12.60 4.56
N ILE A 244 22.73 12.15 4.43
CA ILE A 244 22.33 10.78 4.78
C ILE A 244 22.95 9.75 3.84
N LEU A 245 23.10 10.04 2.54
CA LEU A 245 23.83 9.18 1.61
C LEU A 245 25.31 9.00 2.04
N LEU A 246 25.97 10.08 2.46
CA LEU A 246 27.34 10.03 2.99
C LEU A 246 27.44 9.15 4.25
N GLU A 247 26.51 9.32 5.19
CA GLU A 247 26.43 8.47 6.38
C GLU A 247 26.21 7.00 6.01
N ALA A 248 25.27 6.72 5.12
CA ALA A 248 24.96 5.37 4.66
C ALA A 248 26.16 4.70 3.99
N MET A 249 26.91 5.44 3.16
CA MET A 249 28.17 4.96 2.58
C MET A 249 29.22 4.61 3.64
N ALA A 250 29.36 5.44 4.68
CA ALA A 250 30.30 5.17 5.77
C ALA A 250 29.93 3.89 6.52
N ILE A 251 28.63 3.67 6.78
CA ILE A 251 28.12 2.43 7.39
C ILE A 251 28.41 1.21 6.48
N ALA A 252 28.15 1.32 5.18
CA ALA A 252 28.39 0.24 4.22
C ALA A 252 29.88 -0.16 4.18
N LYS A 253 30.80 0.83 4.19
CA LYS A 253 32.24 0.58 4.26
C LYS A 253 32.65 -0.07 5.57
N ALA A 254 32.15 0.43 6.71
CA ALA A 254 32.45 -0.11 8.03
C ALA A 254 31.98 -1.57 8.17
N THR A 255 30.86 -1.92 7.54
CA THR A 255 30.29 -3.27 7.51
C THR A 255 30.80 -4.15 6.36
N LYS A 256 31.81 -3.67 5.60
CA LYS A 256 32.43 -4.37 4.45
C LYS A 256 31.47 -4.72 3.31
N GLN A 257 30.38 -3.97 3.18
CA GLN A 257 29.39 -4.11 2.11
C GLN A 257 29.78 -3.25 0.90
N LEU A 258 30.83 -3.67 0.19
CA LEU A 258 31.44 -2.86 -0.87
C LEU A 258 30.47 -2.56 -2.03
N ALA A 259 29.66 -3.52 -2.46
CA ALA A 259 28.69 -3.30 -3.54
C ALA A 259 27.69 -2.19 -3.22
N ILE A 260 27.19 -2.16 -1.98
CA ILE A 260 26.28 -1.12 -1.48
C ILE A 260 26.99 0.23 -1.41
N ALA A 261 28.22 0.27 -0.89
CA ALA A 261 29.01 1.49 -0.82
C ALA A 261 29.29 2.09 -2.22
N CYS A 262 29.62 1.25 -3.21
CA CYS A 262 29.84 1.69 -4.59
C CYS A 262 28.56 2.21 -5.24
N HIS A 263 27.43 1.52 -5.07
CA HIS A 263 26.14 1.98 -5.59
C HIS A 263 25.73 3.33 -4.99
N LEU A 264 25.83 3.49 -3.66
CA LEU A 264 25.53 4.74 -2.99
C LEU A 264 26.44 5.90 -3.45
N LYS A 265 27.72 5.61 -3.75
CA LYS A 265 28.65 6.59 -4.31
C LYS A 265 28.20 7.03 -5.71
N ALA A 266 27.85 6.07 -6.56
CA ALA A 266 27.35 6.36 -7.91
C ALA A 266 26.08 7.22 -7.84
N HIS A 267 25.13 6.84 -6.98
CA HIS A 267 23.91 7.60 -6.77
C HIS A 267 24.17 9.03 -6.26
N PHE A 268 25.08 9.19 -5.30
CA PHE A 268 25.48 10.50 -4.78
C PHE A 268 26.00 11.42 -5.90
N ILE A 269 26.90 10.92 -6.76
CA ILE A 269 27.46 11.69 -7.88
C ILE A 269 26.38 12.04 -8.91
N ALA A 270 25.56 11.05 -9.26
CA ALA A 270 24.50 11.19 -10.25
C ALA A 270 23.38 12.15 -9.79
N SER A 271 23.11 12.25 -8.49
CA SER A 271 22.05 13.10 -7.94
C SER A 271 22.24 14.61 -8.18
N ASP A 272 23.45 15.03 -8.55
CA ASP A 272 23.77 16.42 -8.93
C ASP A 272 23.51 16.76 -10.40
N CYS A 273 23.25 15.74 -11.22
CA CYS A 273 23.21 15.88 -12.66
C CYS A 273 21.76 15.90 -13.14
N LEU A 274 21.34 17.03 -13.71
CA LEU A 274 20.01 17.17 -14.31
C LEU A 274 19.86 16.38 -15.63
N LYS A 275 20.97 16.17 -16.35
CA LYS A 275 20.99 15.48 -17.64
C LYS A 275 21.64 14.10 -17.53
N PRO A 276 21.07 13.05 -18.16
CA PRO A 276 21.63 11.71 -18.16
C PRO A 276 23.11 11.63 -18.60
N LEU A 277 23.48 12.24 -19.74
CA LEU A 277 24.89 12.21 -20.20
C LEU A 277 25.84 12.93 -19.25
N ALA A 278 25.38 14.01 -18.61
CA ALA A 278 26.18 14.70 -17.59
C ALA A 278 26.43 13.81 -16.37
N ALA A 279 25.44 12.99 -15.99
CA ALA A 279 25.58 12.01 -14.91
C ALA A 279 26.56 10.90 -15.31
N VAL A 280 26.40 10.30 -16.50
CA VAL A 280 27.30 9.27 -17.04
C VAL A 280 28.73 9.79 -17.10
N PHE A 281 28.94 11.01 -17.60
CA PHE A 281 30.25 11.64 -17.64
C PHE A 281 30.84 11.85 -16.24
N SER A 282 30.05 12.35 -15.29
CA SER A 282 30.50 12.59 -13.92
C SER A 282 30.90 11.29 -13.20
N LEU A 283 30.14 10.21 -13.44
CA LEU A 283 30.46 8.87 -12.95
C LEU A 283 31.77 8.33 -13.53
N LEU A 284 31.95 8.42 -14.85
CA LEU A 284 33.19 8.00 -15.51
C LEU A 284 34.38 8.82 -15.03
N LYS A 285 34.21 10.13 -14.88
CA LYS A 285 35.25 11.04 -14.39
C LYS A 285 35.68 10.72 -12.95
N ASP A 286 34.74 10.38 -12.07
CA ASP A 286 35.05 9.98 -10.69
C ASP A 286 35.72 8.61 -10.60
N TYR A 287 35.42 7.70 -11.53
CA TYR A 287 36.09 6.40 -11.62
C TYR A 287 37.53 6.52 -12.16
N LEU A 288 37.74 7.36 -13.17
CA LEU A 288 39.03 7.51 -13.84
C LEU A 288 40.07 8.19 -12.94
N PRO A 289 41.29 7.63 -12.80
CA PRO A 289 42.34 8.27 -12.03
C PRO A 289 42.79 9.58 -12.72
N PRO A 290 43.17 10.61 -11.95
CA PRO A 290 43.80 11.79 -12.51
C PRO A 290 45.09 11.41 -13.24
N GLU A 291 45.45 12.16 -14.29
CA GLU A 291 46.47 11.78 -15.29
C GLU A 291 47.85 11.40 -14.71
N ASN A 292 48.16 11.85 -13.50
CA ASN A 292 49.45 11.63 -12.83
C ASN A 292 49.44 10.54 -11.75
N HIS A 293 48.33 9.85 -11.52
CA HIS A 293 48.18 8.89 -10.40
C HIS A 293 47.62 7.53 -10.83
N LEU A 294 48.30 6.85 -11.75
CA LEU A 294 47.99 5.46 -12.08
C LEU A 294 48.52 4.53 -10.99
N SER A 295 47.61 3.99 -10.17
CA SER A 295 47.90 2.86 -9.30
C SER A 295 48.40 1.66 -10.13
N THR A 296 49.07 0.70 -9.49
CA THR A 296 49.53 -0.53 -10.16
C THR A 296 48.40 -1.29 -10.84
N PHE A 297 47.18 -1.23 -10.30
CA PHE A 297 45.98 -1.79 -10.90
C PHE A 297 45.65 -1.14 -12.25
N PHE A 298 45.70 0.19 -12.34
CA PHE A 298 45.41 0.90 -13.58
C PHE A 298 46.50 0.75 -14.63
N LYS A 299 47.77 0.64 -14.21
CA LYS A 299 48.90 0.35 -15.13
C LYS A 299 48.76 -1.01 -15.80
N ALA A 300 48.21 -2.01 -15.09
CA ALA A 300 47.97 -3.33 -15.67
C ALA A 300 46.83 -3.34 -16.71
N ASN A 301 46.04 -2.27 -16.80
CA ASN A 301 44.86 -2.15 -17.66
C ASN A 301 44.89 -0.85 -18.50
N GLU A 302 46.08 -0.39 -18.91
CA GLU A 302 46.28 0.93 -19.54
C GLU A 302 45.40 1.13 -20.78
N ASP A 303 45.31 0.13 -21.66
CA ASP A 303 44.45 0.17 -22.86
C ASP A 303 42.97 0.35 -22.50
N SER A 304 42.50 -0.35 -21.47
CA SER A 304 41.12 -0.28 -21.00
C SER A 304 40.79 1.10 -20.42
N ILE A 305 41.76 1.75 -19.76
CA ILE A 305 41.61 3.11 -19.24
C ILE A 305 41.70 4.15 -20.36
N GLY A 306 42.55 3.95 -21.36
CA GLY A 306 42.61 4.78 -22.56
C GLY A 306 41.26 4.86 -23.27
N HIS A 307 40.65 3.68 -23.48
CA HIS A 307 39.31 3.57 -24.08
C HIS A 307 38.23 4.31 -23.27
N LEU A 308 38.22 4.17 -21.94
CA LEU A 308 37.27 4.88 -21.08
C LEU A 308 37.43 6.40 -21.13
N LYS A 309 38.67 6.90 -21.23
CA LYS A 309 38.92 8.33 -21.42
C LYS A 309 38.36 8.82 -22.75
N GLU A 310 38.55 8.06 -23.82
CA GLU A 310 38.00 8.39 -25.14
C GLU A 310 36.47 8.48 -25.12
N VAL A 311 35.81 7.52 -24.46
CA VAL A 311 34.35 7.55 -24.25
C VAL A 311 33.94 8.82 -23.49
N ALA A 312 34.61 9.14 -22.37
CA ALA A 312 34.32 10.33 -21.58
C ALA A 312 34.54 11.63 -22.37
N PHE A 313 35.62 11.72 -23.17
CA PHE A 313 35.88 12.88 -24.04
C PHE A 313 34.83 13.02 -25.15
N SER A 314 34.35 11.91 -25.69
CA SER A 314 33.30 11.93 -26.72
C SER A 314 32.00 12.49 -26.16
N ILE A 315 31.61 12.11 -24.94
CA ILE A 315 30.46 12.68 -24.24
C ILE A 315 30.64 14.19 -24.02
N ALA A 316 31.82 14.62 -23.57
CA ALA A 316 32.08 16.03 -23.27
C ALA A 316 32.06 16.95 -24.50
N ARG A 317 32.29 16.41 -25.71
CA ARG A 317 32.32 17.18 -26.97
C ARG A 317 30.95 17.27 -27.67
N GLY A 318 30.03 16.35 -27.38
CA GLY A 318 28.72 16.31 -28.00
C GLY A 318 27.68 17.17 -27.27
N TYR A 319 26.91 17.96 -28.02
CA TYR A 319 25.62 18.50 -27.58
C TYR A 319 24.52 17.80 -28.40
N PRO A 320 24.14 16.56 -28.06
CA PRO A 320 23.09 15.86 -28.80
C PRO A 320 21.72 16.48 -28.53
N GLU A 321 20.83 16.38 -29.52
CA GLU A 321 19.39 16.55 -29.34
C GLU A 321 18.83 15.37 -28.51
N ASP A 322 17.70 15.55 -27.81
CA ASP A 322 17.21 14.60 -26.79
C ASP A 322 17.00 13.15 -27.32
N GLU A 323 16.63 12.96 -28.60
CA GLU A 323 16.46 11.62 -29.19
C GLU A 323 17.80 10.90 -29.48
N GLU A 324 18.89 11.65 -29.67
CA GLU A 324 20.23 11.08 -29.86
C GLU A 324 20.87 10.68 -28.52
N GLU A 325 20.47 11.33 -27.41
CA GLU A 325 21.03 11.10 -26.08
C GLU A 325 20.87 9.64 -25.62
N SER A 326 19.68 9.06 -25.77
CA SER A 326 19.42 7.66 -25.40
C SER A 326 20.27 6.66 -26.19
N GLN A 327 20.45 6.88 -27.50
CA GLN A 327 21.27 5.99 -28.33
C GLN A 327 22.74 6.08 -27.95
N ILE A 328 23.25 7.29 -27.71
CA ILE A 328 24.61 7.51 -27.24
C ILE A 328 24.85 6.79 -25.90
N ILE A 329 23.91 6.87 -24.96
CA ILE A 329 24.01 6.16 -23.67
C ILE A 329 24.05 4.65 -23.86
N ARG A 330 23.24 4.08 -24.78
CA ARG A 330 23.29 2.65 -25.10
C ARG A 330 24.65 2.23 -25.66
N ASP A 331 25.21 3.02 -26.57
CA ASP A 331 26.52 2.74 -27.17
C ASP A 331 27.64 2.82 -26.11
N ILE A 332 27.56 3.81 -25.22
CA ILE A 332 28.45 3.92 -24.06
C ILE A 332 28.32 2.67 -23.18
N ILE A 333 27.11 2.26 -22.81
CA ILE A 333 26.89 1.08 -21.97
C ILE A 333 27.47 -0.18 -22.62
N PHE A 334 27.25 -0.39 -23.92
CA PHE A 334 27.80 -1.53 -24.66
C PHE A 334 29.34 -1.54 -24.60
N SER A 335 29.94 -0.37 -24.82
CA SER A 335 31.37 -0.14 -24.71
C SER A 335 31.91 -0.42 -23.30
N LEU A 336 31.22 0.06 -22.25
CA LEU A 336 31.59 -0.16 -20.85
C LEU A 336 31.49 -1.63 -20.45
N LYS A 337 30.43 -2.34 -20.85
CA LYS A 337 30.25 -3.78 -20.57
C LYS A 337 31.26 -4.67 -21.27
N SER A 338 31.77 -4.22 -22.42
CA SER A 338 32.81 -4.93 -23.18
C SER A 338 34.21 -4.71 -22.61
N ASN A 339 34.37 -3.79 -21.66
CA ASN A 339 35.66 -3.50 -21.04
C ASN A 339 36.08 -4.63 -20.07
N PRO A 340 37.34 -5.10 -20.11
CA PRO A 340 37.85 -6.13 -19.20
C PRO A 340 37.65 -5.84 -17.70
N LEU A 341 37.60 -4.56 -17.31
CA LEU A 341 37.33 -4.13 -15.93
C LEU A 341 35.95 -4.57 -15.43
N TYR A 342 34.98 -4.74 -16.33
CA TYR A 342 33.61 -5.16 -16.00
C TYR A 342 33.53 -6.60 -15.46
N LEU A 343 34.61 -7.39 -15.55
CA LEU A 343 34.66 -8.74 -14.97
C LEU A 343 35.27 -8.77 -13.57
N ASN A 344 36.14 -7.81 -13.26
CA ASN A 344 37.08 -7.96 -12.14
C ASN A 344 37.08 -6.78 -11.16
N ASP A 345 36.53 -5.62 -11.53
CA ASP A 345 36.57 -4.43 -10.70
C ASP A 345 35.18 -4.03 -10.19
N LEU A 346 34.90 -4.35 -8.93
CA LEU A 346 33.59 -4.13 -8.32
C LEU A 346 33.10 -2.66 -8.38
N PRO A 347 33.92 -1.63 -8.11
CA PRO A 347 33.53 -0.24 -8.31
C PRO A 347 33.10 0.08 -9.74
N PHE A 348 33.86 -0.39 -10.75
CA PHE A 348 33.49 -0.22 -12.15
C PHE A 348 32.18 -0.93 -12.49
N ILE A 349 32.02 -2.18 -12.06
CA ILE A 349 30.81 -2.97 -12.26
C ILE A 349 29.60 -2.26 -11.66
N ALA A 350 29.71 -1.78 -10.43
CA ALA A 350 28.64 -1.07 -9.74
C ALA A 350 28.25 0.23 -10.46
N MET A 351 29.23 1.00 -10.94
CA MET A 351 29.00 2.21 -11.73
C MET A 351 28.27 1.89 -13.04
N VAL A 352 28.73 0.90 -13.80
CA VAL A 352 28.10 0.50 -15.07
C VAL A 352 26.67 0.00 -14.84
N ASN A 353 26.46 -0.81 -13.80
CA ASN A 353 25.13 -1.30 -13.44
C ASN A 353 24.20 -0.16 -13.02
N TYR A 354 24.71 0.83 -12.27
CA TYR A 354 23.95 2.03 -11.94
C TYR A 354 23.51 2.78 -13.19
N ILE A 355 24.42 2.97 -14.16
CA ILE A 355 24.11 3.65 -15.43
C ILE A 355 23.03 2.90 -16.20
N VAL A 356 23.18 1.59 -16.34
CA VAL A 356 22.19 0.73 -17.02
C VAL A 356 20.82 0.87 -16.39
N GLU A 357 20.76 0.82 -15.06
CA GLU A 357 19.52 0.81 -14.30
C GLU A 357 18.77 2.15 -14.32
N HIS A 358 19.46 3.28 -14.45
CA HIS A 358 18.86 4.61 -14.32
C HIS A 358 18.75 5.39 -15.63
N TYR A 359 19.53 5.03 -16.66
CA TYR A 359 19.63 5.82 -17.89
C TYR A 359 19.38 5.02 -19.17
N THR A 360 18.79 3.83 -19.08
CA THR A 360 18.27 3.11 -20.25
C THR A 360 16.76 3.29 -20.39
N ASP A 361 16.27 3.27 -21.64
CA ASP A 361 14.94 3.75 -22.06
C ASP A 361 13.73 3.16 -21.31
N ASP A 362 13.86 2.03 -20.62
CA ASP A 362 12.77 1.47 -19.83
C ASP A 362 12.38 2.35 -18.62
N HIS A 363 13.19 3.36 -18.25
CA HIS A 363 12.93 4.26 -17.11
C HIS A 363 12.82 5.75 -17.49
N TYR A 364 13.18 6.13 -18.71
CA TYR A 364 13.22 7.55 -19.13
C TYR A 364 11.84 8.15 -19.40
N VAL A 365 10.81 7.33 -19.62
CA VAL A 365 9.45 7.78 -19.99
C VAL A 365 8.66 8.37 -18.80
N GLY A 366 9.17 8.29 -17.56
CA GLY A 366 8.36 8.50 -16.35
C GLY A 366 8.43 9.87 -15.66
N HIS A 367 9.27 10.82 -16.06
CA HIS A 367 9.47 12.09 -15.31
C HIS A 367 8.96 13.35 -16.03
N SER A 368 8.31 13.21 -17.19
CA SER A 368 7.61 14.31 -17.88
C SER A 368 6.11 14.41 -17.51
N GLY A 369 5.70 13.79 -16.40
CA GLY A 369 4.32 13.77 -15.90
C GLY A 369 3.82 15.14 -15.44
N THR A 370 3.23 15.87 -16.38
CA THR A 370 2.27 16.95 -16.12
C THR A 370 1.17 16.45 -15.18
N HIS A 371 1.08 17.02 -13.99
CA HIS A 371 -0.08 16.89 -13.12
C HIS A 371 -1.30 17.51 -13.82
N THR A 372 -2.08 16.69 -14.52
CA THR A 372 -3.49 16.97 -14.74
C THR A 372 -4.26 16.41 -13.56
N LEU A 373 -4.64 17.30 -12.65
CA LEU A 373 -5.63 17.03 -11.61
C LEU A 373 -6.97 16.74 -12.31
N GLN A 374 -7.53 15.54 -12.09
CA GLN A 374 -8.95 15.24 -12.23
C GLN A 374 -9.49 14.77 -10.89
#